data_AF-Q8Y174-F1
#
_entry.id   AF-Q8Y174-F1
#
_cell.length_a   1.000
_cell.length_b   1.000
_cell.length_c   1.000
_cell.angle_alpha   90.00
_cell.angle_beta   90.00
_cell.angle_gamma   90.00
#
_symmetry.space_group_name_H-M   'P 1'
#
loop_
_entity.id
_entity.type
_entity.pdbx_description
1 polymer ?
#
loop_
_entity_poly.entity_id
_entity_poly.type
_entity_poly.pdbx_seq_one_letter_code
_entity_poly.pdbx_strand_id
1 'polypeptide(L)'
;MGLPLRKDRAAPPPACQVTEALGFLRGARALNVVWQLRDQARRFGELRHDLPRISARVLSLRLHALESRGRVVRHALDSSPPSA
;
A
#
# COMPACT_ATOMS: atom_id res chain seq x y z
N MET A 1 -19.64 8.41 34.70
CA MET A 1 -19.43 9.85 34.45
C MET A 1 -18.31 10.00 33.44
N GLY A 2 -18.59 10.49 32.24
CA GLY A 2 -17.56 10.73 31.21
C GLY A 2 -16.85 12.06 31.45
N LEU A 3 -15.51 12.05 31.40
CA LEU A 3 -14.71 13.28 31.51
C LEU A 3 -14.96 14.18 30.28
N PRO A 4 -15.06 15.51 30.47
CA PRO A 4 -15.24 16.43 29.36
C PRO A 4 -13.98 16.45 28.48
N LEU A 5 -14.12 16.09 27.20
CA LEU A 5 -13.06 16.26 26.21
C LEU A 5 -12.85 17.75 25.90
N ARG A 6 -11.60 18.23 26.01
CA ARG A 6 -11.22 19.55 25.51
C ARG A 6 -11.25 19.56 23.99
N LYS A 7 -11.85 20.60 23.40
CA LYS A 7 -11.76 20.86 21.95
C LYS A 7 -10.31 21.12 21.57
N ASP A 8 -9.84 20.42 20.55
CA ASP A 8 -8.56 20.68 19.92
C ASP A 8 -8.57 22.07 19.28
N ARG A 9 -7.49 22.84 19.48
CA ARG A 9 -7.30 24.19 18.95
C ARG A 9 -6.32 24.21 17.77
N ALA A 10 -5.74 23.06 17.42
CA ALA A 10 -4.82 22.98 16.30
C ALA A 10 -5.55 23.30 14.99
N ALA A 11 -4.99 24.24 14.22
CA ALA A 11 -5.41 24.47 12.85
C ALA A 11 -5.14 23.19 12.02
N PRO A 12 -6.01 22.85 11.04
CA PRO A 12 -5.77 21.71 10.18
C PRO A 12 -4.40 21.86 9.48
N PRO A 13 -3.65 20.74 9.33
CA PRO A 13 -2.33 20.81 8.72
C PRO A 13 -2.44 21.41 7.31
N PRO A 14 -1.52 22.30 6.91
CA PRO A 14 -1.52 22.87 5.57
C PRO A 14 -1.42 21.77 4.52
N ALA A 15 -1.94 22.04 3.31
CA ALA A 15 -1.79 21.18 2.14
C ALA A 15 -0.32 21.16 1.71
N CYS A 16 0.48 20.38 2.44
CA CYS A 16 1.88 20.14 2.20
C CYS A 16 2.02 18.80 1.46
N GLN A 17 2.96 18.72 0.52
CA GLN A 17 3.30 17.49 -0.20
C GLN A 17 3.60 16.33 0.75
N VAL A 18 4.15 16.64 1.94
CA VAL A 18 4.39 15.66 3.00
C VAL A 18 3.08 15.14 3.60
N THR A 19 2.09 16.00 3.85
CA THR A 19 0.77 15.58 4.36
C THR A 19 0.06 14.68 3.37
N GLU A 20 0.18 14.97 2.07
CA GLU A 20 -0.37 14.17 0.98
C GLU A 20 0.34 12.81 0.86
N ALA A 21 1.68 12.81 0.86
CA ALA A 21 2.49 11.58 0.86
C ALA A 21 2.20 10.72 2.10
N LEU A 22 2.09 11.33 3.28
CA LEU A 22 1.70 10.65 4.51
C LEU A 22 0.25 10.17 4.47
N GLY A 23 -0.66 10.88 3.80
CA GLY A 23 -2.03 10.41 3.54
C GLY A 23 -2.04 9.16 2.66
N PHE A 24 -1.21 9.14 1.62
CA PHE A 24 -1.00 7.97 0.78
C PHE A 24 -0.44 6.78 1.58
N LEU A 25 0.58 7.02 2.42
CA LEU A 25 1.21 6.00 3.25
C LEU A 25 0.35 5.58 4.46
N ARG A 26 -0.55 6.45 4.95
CA ARG A 26 -1.45 6.22 6.09
C ARG A 26 -2.41 5.07 5.89
N GLY A 27 -2.65 4.66 4.64
CA GLY A 27 -3.12 3.31 4.35
C GLY A 27 -2.01 2.32 4.68
N ALA A 28 -1.80 2.07 5.98
CA ALA A 28 -0.62 1.55 6.69
C ALA A 28 -0.03 0.21 6.23
N ARG A 29 -0.38 -0.26 5.04
CA ARG A 29 -0.06 -1.59 4.56
C ARG A 29 0.36 -1.65 3.10
N ALA A 30 0.47 -0.49 2.43
CA ALA A 30 1.12 -0.33 1.13
C ALA A 30 2.66 -0.24 1.25
N LEU A 31 3.20 0.26 2.37
CA LEU A 31 4.63 0.50 2.52
C LEU A 31 5.47 -0.78 2.34
N ASN A 32 5.04 -1.90 2.94
CA ASN A 32 5.75 -3.18 2.80
C ASN A 32 5.77 -3.68 1.35
N VAL A 33 4.66 -3.49 0.63
CA VAL A 33 4.56 -3.89 -0.78
C VAL A 33 5.44 -3.01 -1.66
N VAL A 34 5.36 -1.69 -1.46
CA VAL A 34 6.20 -0.71 -2.17
C VAL A 34 7.69 -0.94 -1.86
N TRP A 35 8.04 -1.28 -0.63
CA TRP A 35 9.41 -1.60 -0.24
C TRP A 35 9.96 -2.81 -1.00
N GLN A 36 9.17 -3.87 -1.12
CA GLN A 36 9.57 -5.07 -1.87
C GLN A 36 9.67 -4.81 -3.39
N LEU A 37 8.81 -3.93 -3.93
CA LEU A 37 8.79 -3.58 -5.35
C LEU A 37 9.77 -2.45 -5.74
N ARG A 38 10.35 -1.76 -4.75
CA ARG A 38 11.31 -0.67 -4.98
C ARG A 38 12.58 -1.16 -5.67
N ASP A 39 13.02 -2.36 -5.31
CA ASP A 39 14.30 -2.92 -5.79
C ASP A 39 14.14 -3.61 -7.15
N GLN A 40 13.07 -4.39 -7.32
CA GLN A 40 12.82 -5.13 -8.56
C GLN A 40 11.33 -5.44 -8.74
N ALA A 41 10.93 -5.64 -10.00
CA ALA A 41 9.62 -6.20 -10.32
C ALA A 41 9.55 -7.66 -9.85
N ARG A 42 8.49 -8.03 -9.12
CA ARG A 42 8.28 -9.39 -8.58
C ARG A 42 6.94 -9.96 -9.02
N ARG A 43 6.87 -11.28 -9.15
CA ARG A 43 5.60 -12.00 -9.36
C ARG A 43 4.76 -11.96 -8.09
N PHE A 44 3.46 -12.23 -8.23
CA PHE A 44 2.53 -12.26 -7.09
C PHE A 44 2.90 -13.35 -6.07
N GLY A 45 3.31 -14.53 -6.53
CA GLY A 45 3.73 -15.64 -5.67
C GLY A 45 4.96 -15.30 -4.82
N GLU A 46 6.00 -14.75 -5.44
CA GLU A 46 7.22 -14.30 -4.76
C GLU A 46 6.92 -13.20 -3.74
N LEU A 47 6.17 -12.18 -4.15
CA LEU A 47 5.79 -11.09 -3.27
C LEU A 47 4.96 -11.56 -2.06
N ARG A 48 4.14 -12.60 -2.24
CA ARG A 48 3.38 -13.23 -1.15
C ARG A 48 4.30 -14.04 -0.22
N HIS A 49 5.31 -14.71 -0.76
CA HIS A 49 6.30 -15.44 0.03
C HIS A 49 7.08 -14.51 0.96
N ASP A 50 7.52 -13.36 0.45
CA ASP A 50 8.24 -12.34 1.22
C ASP A 50 7.36 -11.61 2.27
N LEU A 51 6.04 -11.74 2.14
CA LEU A 51 5.04 -11.07 2.98
C LEU A 51 4.12 -12.08 3.69
N PRO A 52 4.64 -12.96 4.55
CA PRO A 52 3.89 -14.08 5.12
C PRO A 52 2.72 -13.66 6.03
N ARG A 53 2.74 -12.43 6.55
CA ARG A 53 1.68 -11.87 7.41
C ARG A 53 0.46 -11.34 6.63
N ILE A 54 0.49 -11.36 5.30
CA ILE A 54 -0.56 -10.77 4.46
C ILE A 54 -1.23 -11.89 3.65
N SER A 55 -2.55 -11.98 3.74
CA SER A 55 -3.30 -12.94 2.93
C SER A 55 -3.28 -12.54 1.45
N ALA A 56 -3.36 -13.51 0.55
CA ALA A 56 -3.41 -13.26 -0.90
C ALA A 56 -4.48 -12.23 -1.29
N ARG A 57 -5.70 -12.36 -0.76
CA ARG A 57 -6.79 -11.41 -1.01
C ARG A 57 -6.41 -9.98 -0.65
N VAL A 58 -5.78 -9.80 0.51
CA VAL A 58 -5.37 -8.48 0.99
C VAL A 58 -4.19 -7.95 0.18
N LEU A 59 -3.27 -8.80 -0.26
CA LEU A 59 -2.18 -8.42 -1.17
C LEU A 59 -2.74 -7.94 -2.51
N SER A 60 -3.68 -8.68 -3.12
CA SER A 60 -4.32 -8.30 -4.38
C SER A 60 -5.06 -6.96 -4.27
N LEU A 61 -5.83 -6.76 -3.21
CA LEU A 61 -6.55 -5.50 -2.98
C LEU A 61 -5.59 -4.30 -2.89
N ARG A 62 -4.44 -4.49 -2.23
CA ARG A 62 -3.42 -3.44 -2.09
C ARG A 62 -2.72 -3.13 -3.41
N LEU A 63 -2.36 -4.17 -4.17
CA LEU A 63 -1.75 -3.98 -5.49
C LEU A 63 -2.69 -3.23 -6.42
N HIS A 64 -3.99 -3.56 -6.40
CA HIS A 64 -4.99 -2.85 -7.20
C HIS A 64 -5.16 -1.39 -6.75
N ALA A 65 -5.14 -1.12 -5.44
CA ALA A 65 -5.18 0.24 -4.92
C ALA A 65 -3.91 1.05 -5.25
N LEU A 66 -2.76 0.40 -5.41
CA LEU A 66 -1.51 1.03 -5.86
C LEU A 66 -1.49 1.27 -7.36
N GLU A 67 -2.05 0.34 -8.14
CA GLU A 67 -2.25 0.45 -9.59
C GLU A 67 -3.20 1.58 -9.94
N SER A 68 -4.36 1.69 -9.28
CA SER A 68 -5.33 2.77 -9.52
C SER A 68 -4.80 4.17 -9.21
N ARG A 69 -3.76 4.26 -8.37
CA ARG A 69 -3.05 5.49 -8.04
C ARG A 69 -1.82 5.73 -8.92
N GLY A 70 -1.55 4.87 -9.91
CA GLY A 70 -0.42 4.96 -10.83
C GLY A 70 0.95 4.73 -10.17
N ARG A 71 1.00 4.04 -9.02
CA ARG A 71 2.25 3.82 -8.25
C ARG A 71 2.89 2.47 -8.52
N VAL A 72 2.12 1.51 -9.02
CA VAL A 72 2.60 0.19 -9.44
C VAL A 72 2.01 -0.08 -10.82
N VAL A 73 2.81 -0.65 -11.72
CA VAL A 73 2.35 -1.10 -13.03
C VAL A 73 2.27 -2.62 -13.00
N ARG A 74 1.12 -3.16 -13.39
CA ARG A 74 0.92 -4.60 -13.53
C ARG A 74 1.19 -5.01 -14.98
N HIS A 75 2.21 -5.83 -15.19
CA HIS A 75 2.45 -6.48 -16.46
C HIS A 75 1.89 -7.90 -16.42
N ALA A 76 0.81 -8.14 -17.15
CA ALA A 76 0.34 -9.50 -17.41
C ALA A 76 1.28 -10.12 -18.46
N LEU A 77 2.00 -11.16 -18.05
CA LEU A 77 2.85 -11.93 -18.94
C LEU A 77 2.08 -13.19 -19.35
N ASP A 78 1.82 -13.33 -20.64
CA ASP A 78 1.30 -14.58 -21.22
C ASP A 78 2.44 -15.60 -21.30
N SER A 79 2.91 -16.08 -20.14
CA SER A 79 3.87 -17.19 -20.10
C SER A 79 3.12 -18.52 -20.11
N SER A 80 3.43 -19.41 -21.06
CA SER A 80 3.06 -20.83 -21.04
C SER A 80 4.23 -21.63 -20.46
N PRO A 81 4.08 -22.38 -19.35
CA PRO A 81 2.92 -22.48 -18.46
C PRO A 81 2.81 -21.24 -17.55
N PRO A 82 1.64 -20.99 -16.93
CA PRO A 82 1.49 -19.92 -15.94
C PRO A 82 2.33 -20.30 -14.71
N SER A 83 3.62 -19.95 -14.70
CA SER A 83 4.50 -20.28 -13.58
C SER A 83 3.98 -19.61 -12.31
N ALA A 84 3.65 -20.48 -11.35
CA ALA A 84 3.07 -20.23 -10.03
C ALA A 84 3.83 -19.19 -9.18
#